data_AF-A0A9D0XLA2-F1
#
_entry.id   AF-A0A9D0XLA2-F1
#
_cell.length_a   1.000
_cell.length_b   1.000
_cell.length_c   1.000
_cell.angle_alpha   90.00
_cell.angle_beta   90.00
_cell.angle_gamma   90.00
#
_symmetry.space_group_name_H-M   'P 1'
#
loop_
_entity.id
_entity.type
_entity.pdbx_description
1 polymer ?
#
loop_
_entity_poly.entity_id
_entity_poly.type
_entity_poly.pdbx_seq_one_letter_code
_entity_poly.pdbx_strand_id
1 'polypeptide(L)'
;MRFLTLLLLTLSFSILSAQQTVRVSQLNEAPKVIVEKSALFGQVAIRNLVSLNSNDMDYSPLLYKGGLVFTSTRKYEGQENKWFKSHKKKFAYLFFAAKDKRGHYLTPKPLKGAINGKYHEGAACFNKEGDVMFFTRNNNKGKNKFGKVELKIYTARLKN
;
A
#
# COMPACT_ATOMS: atom_id res chain seq x y z
N MET A 1 -46.96 0.23 -14.92
CA MET A 1 -46.34 0.38 -13.59
C MET A 1 -45.69 -0.90 -13.03
N ARG A 2 -46.08 -2.13 -13.41
CA ARG A 2 -45.49 -3.38 -12.90
C ARG A 2 -44.09 -3.75 -13.43
N PHE A 3 -43.69 -3.20 -14.58
CA PHE A 3 -42.36 -3.46 -15.17
C PHE A 3 -41.22 -2.65 -14.52
N LEU A 4 -41.51 -1.44 -14.03
CA LEU A 4 -40.50 -0.56 -13.43
C LEU A 4 -40.08 -1.05 -12.03
N THR A 5 -41.02 -1.62 -11.28
CA THR A 5 -40.76 -2.24 -9.97
C THR A 5 -39.92 -3.52 -10.08
N LEU A 6 -40.13 -4.33 -11.13
CA LEU A 6 -39.32 -5.54 -11.36
C LEU A 6 -37.88 -5.20 -11.77
N LEU A 7 -37.69 -4.14 -12.56
CA LEU A 7 -36.36 -3.64 -12.96
C LEU A 7 -35.57 -3.05 -11.78
N LEU A 8 -36.24 -2.32 -10.88
CA LEU A 8 -35.61 -1.78 -9.66
C LEU A 8 -35.22 -2.88 -8.66
N LEU A 9 -35.98 -3.98 -8.60
CA LEU A 9 -35.71 -5.11 -7.71
C LEU A 9 -34.53 -5.97 -8.18
N THR A 10 -34.35 -6.12 -9.50
CA THR A 10 -33.20 -6.86 -10.06
C THR A 10 -31.92 -6.01 -10.03
N LEU A 11 -32.03 -4.69 -10.15
CA LEU A 11 -30.90 -3.77 -10.03
C LEU A 11 -30.37 -3.70 -8.59
N SER A 12 -31.24 -3.77 -7.57
CA SER A 12 -30.80 -3.78 -6.17
C SER A 12 -30.11 -5.09 -5.76
N PHE A 13 -30.57 -6.23 -6.29
CA PHE A 13 -29.94 -7.53 -6.03
C PHE A 13 -28.53 -7.67 -6.63
N SER A 14 -28.32 -7.10 -7.82
CA SER A 14 -27.02 -7.11 -8.50
C SER A 14 -26.00 -6.19 -7.82
N ILE A 15 -26.42 -5.05 -7.29
CA ILE A 15 -25.55 -4.16 -6.50
C ILE A 15 -25.15 -4.81 -5.16
N LEU A 16 -26.05 -5.59 -4.53
CA LEU A 16 -25.76 -6.29 -3.28
C LEU A 16 -24.76 -7.45 -3.45
N SER A 17 -24.83 -8.18 -4.58
CA SER A 17 -23.85 -9.21 -4.95
C SER A 17 -22.46 -8.61 -5.24
N ALA A 18 -22.40 -7.43 -5.88
CA ALA A 18 -21.15 -6.74 -6.18
C ALA A 18 -20.44 -6.17 -4.94
N GLN A 19 -21.13 -6.05 -3.80
CA GLN A 19 -20.58 -5.56 -2.53
C GLN A 19 -20.25 -6.69 -1.53
N GLN A 20 -19.92 -7.89 -2.00
CA GLN A 20 -19.32 -8.90 -1.14
C GLN A 20 -17.93 -8.43 -0.71
N THR A 21 -17.94 -7.61 0.34
CA THR A 21 -16.77 -7.09 1.03
C THR A 21 -16.05 -8.31 1.55
N VAL A 22 -14.83 -8.57 1.06
CA VAL A 22 -13.95 -9.57 1.65
C VAL A 22 -13.74 -9.13 3.10
N ARG A 23 -14.50 -9.73 4.03
CA ARG A 23 -14.37 -9.46 5.45
C ARG A 23 -13.00 -9.99 5.87
N VAL A 24 -12.11 -9.08 6.25
CA VAL A 24 -10.74 -9.35 6.75
C VAL A 24 -10.73 -10.37 7.90
N SER A 25 -11.86 -10.59 8.58
CA SER A 25 -12.04 -11.56 9.66
C SER A 25 -11.85 -13.03 9.26
N GLN A 26 -11.80 -13.39 7.97
CA GLN A 26 -11.49 -14.75 7.52
C GLN A 26 -9.98 -15.03 7.37
N LEU A 27 -9.09 -14.08 7.71
CA LEU A 27 -7.64 -14.24 7.58
C LEU A 27 -6.97 -15.00 8.75
N ASN A 28 -7.74 -15.52 9.71
CA ASN A 28 -7.23 -16.32 10.83
C ASN A 28 -7.16 -17.83 10.55
N GLU A 29 -7.52 -18.28 9.34
CA GLU A 29 -7.23 -19.65 8.89
C GLU A 29 -5.75 -19.78 8.48
N ALA A 30 -5.17 -20.98 8.61
CA ALA A 30 -3.82 -21.28 8.11
C ALA A 30 -3.66 -20.73 6.68
N PRO A 31 -2.47 -20.22 6.27
CA PRO A 31 -2.31 -19.47 5.03
C PRO A 31 -2.86 -20.27 3.84
N LYS A 32 -4.08 -19.92 3.43
CA LYS A 32 -4.81 -20.62 2.37
C LYS A 32 -4.13 -20.29 1.05
N VAL A 33 -3.43 -21.27 0.48
CA VAL A 33 -2.89 -21.15 -0.86
C VAL A 33 -4.04 -21.39 -1.83
N ILE A 34 -4.47 -20.35 -2.53
CA ILE A 34 -5.45 -20.46 -3.60
C ILE A 34 -4.67 -20.74 -4.88
N VAL A 35 -5.00 -21.83 -5.57
CA VAL A 35 -4.39 -22.14 -6.87
C VAL A 35 -5.39 -21.78 -7.95
N GLU A 36 -5.01 -20.85 -8.81
CA GLU A 36 -5.83 -20.40 -9.95
C GLU A 36 -5.16 -20.78 -11.28
N LYS A 37 -5.97 -21.02 -12.30
CA LYS A 37 -5.48 -21.30 -13.65
C LYS A 37 -5.52 -20.02 -14.47
N SER A 38 -4.35 -19.49 -14.80
CA SER A 38 -4.17 -18.40 -15.76
C SER A 38 -3.89 -18.95 -17.16
N ALA A 39 -4.52 -18.39 -18.18
CA ALA A 39 -4.21 -18.70 -19.57
C ALA A 39 -2.79 -18.27 -19.98
N LEU A 40 -2.26 -17.22 -19.33
CA LEU A 40 -0.94 -16.64 -19.62
C LEU A 40 0.18 -17.27 -18.77
N PHE A 41 -0.13 -17.56 -17.50
CA PHE A 41 0.89 -17.93 -16.51
C PHE A 41 0.78 -19.38 -16.03
N GLY A 42 -0.16 -20.17 -16.58
CA GLY A 42 -0.43 -21.52 -16.12
C GLY A 42 -1.05 -21.53 -14.72
N GLN A 43 -0.67 -22.49 -13.88
CA GLN A 43 -1.11 -22.51 -12.48
C GLN A 43 -0.39 -21.43 -11.68
N VAL A 44 -1.16 -20.57 -11.04
CA VAL A 44 -0.68 -19.49 -10.16
C VAL A 44 -1.12 -19.80 -8.74
N ALA A 45 -0.17 -19.77 -7.81
CA ALA A 45 -0.44 -19.89 -6.38
C ALA A 45 -0.54 -18.49 -5.75
N ILE A 46 -1.69 -18.17 -5.20
CA ILE A 46 -1.97 -16.94 -4.45
C ILE A 46 -1.84 -17.26 -2.97
N ARG A 47 -1.06 -16.46 -2.24
CA ARG A 47 -0.82 -16.63 -0.81
C ARG A 47 -0.97 -15.30 -0.09
N ASN A 48 -1.59 -15.33 1.09
CA ASN A 48 -1.57 -14.19 1.99
C ASN A 48 -0.16 -13.99 2.56
N LEU A 49 0.43 -12.81 2.35
CA LEU A 49 1.75 -12.45 2.88
C LEU A 49 1.62 -11.89 4.30
N VAL A 50 1.29 -12.75 5.26
CA VAL A 50 1.03 -12.36 6.67
C VAL A 50 2.20 -11.59 7.29
N SER A 51 3.45 -11.90 6.92
CA SER A 51 4.63 -11.19 7.44
C SER A 51 4.78 -9.76 6.90
N LEU A 52 4.11 -9.43 5.80
CA LEU A 52 4.16 -8.12 5.15
C LEU A 52 2.93 -7.28 5.48
N ASN A 53 1.75 -7.89 5.40
CA ASN A 53 0.47 -7.22 5.59
C ASN A 53 0.32 -6.69 7.02
N SER A 54 -0.31 -5.54 7.14
CA SER A 54 -0.66 -4.93 8.43
C SER A 54 -2.17 -4.68 8.51
N ASN A 55 -2.64 -4.35 9.72
CA ASN A 55 -4.01 -3.82 9.91
C ASN A 55 -4.14 -2.34 9.48
N ASP A 56 -3.09 -1.80 8.85
CA ASP A 56 -3.00 -0.44 8.33
C ASP A 56 -3.16 -0.41 6.81
N MET A 57 -3.21 0.77 6.20
CA MET A 57 -3.24 0.88 4.75
C MET A 57 -1.86 0.54 4.20
N ASP A 58 -1.78 -0.51 3.37
CA ASP A 58 -0.59 -0.94 2.64
C ASP A 58 -0.90 -0.92 1.14
N TYR A 59 -0.12 -0.17 0.36
CA TYR A 59 -0.43 0.05 -1.05
C TYR A 59 0.81 0.39 -1.88
N SER A 60 0.63 0.40 -3.20
CA SER A 60 1.67 0.68 -4.21
C SER A 60 2.95 -0.16 -4.04
N PRO A 61 2.84 -1.50 -3.98
CA PRO A 61 4.01 -2.36 -3.86
C PRO A 61 4.81 -2.41 -5.18
N LEU A 62 6.13 -2.48 -5.07
CA LEU A 62 7.04 -2.60 -6.19
C LEU A 62 8.26 -3.47 -5.84
N LEU A 63 8.79 -4.22 -6.81
CA LEU A 63 10.00 -5.03 -6.59
C LEU A 63 11.24 -4.15 -6.61
N TYR A 64 12.11 -4.32 -5.62
CA TYR A 64 13.37 -3.56 -5.53
C TYR A 64 14.45 -4.40 -4.87
N LYS A 65 15.61 -4.58 -5.54
CA LYS A 65 16.78 -5.31 -5.02
C LYS A 65 16.43 -6.64 -4.34
N GLY A 66 15.57 -7.44 -4.98
CA GLY A 66 15.13 -8.76 -4.46
C GLY A 66 14.11 -8.71 -3.31
N GLY A 67 13.75 -7.52 -2.83
CA GLY A 67 12.69 -7.30 -1.85
C GLY A 67 11.51 -6.53 -2.43
N LEU A 68 10.71 -5.94 -1.55
CA LEU A 68 9.54 -5.14 -1.89
C LEU A 68 9.63 -3.75 -1.25
N VAL A 69 9.48 -2.70 -2.05
CA VAL A 69 9.18 -1.35 -1.54
C VAL A 69 7.68 -1.12 -1.65
N PHE A 70 7.09 -0.52 -0.63
CA PHE A 70 5.66 -0.22 -0.61
C PHE A 70 5.36 0.95 0.33
N THR A 71 4.19 1.54 0.20
CA THR A 71 3.73 2.62 1.06
C THR A 71 2.83 2.06 2.16
N SER A 72 3.00 2.52 3.39
CA SER A 72 2.18 2.06 4.52
C SER A 72 1.90 3.15 5.54
N THR A 73 0.71 3.09 6.17
CA THR A 73 0.38 3.91 7.35
C THR A 73 0.72 3.27 8.69
N ARG A 74 1.44 2.14 8.69
CA ARG A 74 1.91 1.48 9.90
C ARG A 74 2.87 2.38 10.69
N LYS A 75 2.82 2.29 12.01
CA LYS A 75 3.79 2.97 12.89
C LYS A 75 5.15 2.27 12.84
N TYR A 76 6.24 3.02 13.03
CA TYR A 76 7.58 2.49 13.16
C TYR A 76 8.42 3.29 14.18
N GLU A 77 9.44 2.65 14.75
CA GLU A 77 10.35 3.26 15.73
C GLU A 77 11.24 4.34 15.08
N GLY A 78 11.42 5.49 15.73
CA GLY A 78 12.11 6.64 15.15
C GLY A 78 11.19 7.61 14.41
N GLN A 79 9.87 7.47 14.53
CA GLN A 79 8.89 8.47 14.13
C GLN A 79 9.03 9.74 14.99
N GLU A 80 10.05 10.56 14.71
CA GLU A 80 10.25 11.86 15.35
C GLU A 80 9.27 12.89 14.81
N ASN A 81 8.04 12.90 15.34
CA ASN A 81 7.28 14.14 15.30
C ASN A 81 6.41 14.27 16.54
N LYS A 82 6.81 15.20 17.42
CA LYS A 82 6.05 15.60 18.62
C LYS A 82 4.63 16.09 18.28
N TRP A 83 4.41 16.64 17.08
CA TRP A 83 3.11 17.07 16.56
C TRP A 83 2.07 15.93 16.41
N PHE A 84 2.52 14.67 16.38
CA PHE A 84 1.69 13.50 16.08
C PHE A 84 0.90 13.01 17.30
N LYS A 85 1.39 13.28 18.53
CA LYS A 85 0.73 12.82 19.76
C LYS A 85 -0.68 13.42 19.92
N SER A 86 -0.90 14.63 19.42
CA SER A 86 -2.15 15.37 19.65
C SER A 86 -3.31 15.01 18.70
N HIS A 87 -3.05 14.47 17.49
CA HIS A 87 -4.06 14.40 16.44
C HIS A 87 -4.47 13.00 15.98
N LYS A 88 -3.90 11.92 16.55
CA LYS A 88 -4.15 10.51 16.14
C LYS A 88 -4.02 10.22 14.63
N LYS A 89 -3.44 11.12 13.83
CA LYS A 89 -3.33 10.96 12.37
C LYS A 89 -2.19 10.02 12.04
N LYS A 90 -2.48 8.99 11.23
CA LYS A 90 -1.48 8.09 10.65
C LYS A 90 -0.95 8.72 9.36
N PHE A 91 0.37 8.80 9.23
CA PHE A 91 1.04 9.25 8.01
C PHE A 91 1.47 8.04 7.20
N ALA A 92 1.51 8.21 5.88
CA ALA A 92 1.91 7.17 4.96
C ALA A 92 3.39 7.32 4.66
N TYR A 93 4.18 6.26 4.84
CA TYR A 93 5.63 6.24 4.67
C TYR A 93 6.04 5.12 3.72
N LEU A 94 7.24 5.20 3.14
CA LEU A 94 7.82 4.12 2.34
C LEU A 94 8.59 3.13 3.21
N PHE A 95 8.31 1.85 3.00
CA PHE A 95 8.94 0.71 3.68
C PHE A 95 9.64 -0.20 2.68
N PHE A 96 10.61 -0.96 3.19
CA PHE A 96 11.26 -2.04 2.47
C PHE A 96 11.13 -3.36 3.23
N ALA A 97 10.64 -4.39 2.55
CA ALA A 97 10.62 -5.78 3.02
C ALA A 97 11.67 -6.58 2.26
N ALA A 98 12.76 -6.93 2.94
CA ALA A 98 13.78 -7.84 2.39
C ALA A 98 13.24 -9.28 2.36
N LYS A 99 13.85 -10.14 1.55
CA LYS A 99 13.62 -11.59 1.58
C LYS A 99 14.77 -12.31 2.26
N ASP A 100 14.46 -13.39 2.97
CA ASP A 100 15.45 -14.36 3.44
C ASP A 100 15.95 -15.26 2.28
N LYS A 101 16.93 -16.13 2.57
CA LYS A 101 17.47 -17.08 1.57
C LYS A 101 16.44 -18.12 1.08
N ARG A 102 15.32 -18.28 1.78
CA ARG A 102 14.22 -19.18 1.44
C ARG A 102 13.10 -18.46 0.68
N GLY A 103 13.25 -17.17 0.42
CA GLY A 103 12.30 -16.34 -0.31
C GLY A 103 11.16 -15.76 0.55
N HIS A 104 11.19 -15.94 1.87
CA HIS A 104 10.18 -15.36 2.77
C HIS A 104 10.49 -13.89 3.05
N TYR A 105 9.45 -13.04 3.06
CA TYR A 105 9.59 -11.64 3.44
C TYR A 105 9.87 -11.52 4.94
N LEU A 106 10.94 -10.79 5.26
CA LEU A 106 11.30 -10.34 6.60
C LEU A 106 10.43 -9.15 7.01
N THR A 107 10.43 -8.84 8.31
CA THR A 107 9.71 -7.69 8.87
C THR A 107 10.06 -6.40 8.12
N PRO A 108 9.06 -5.69 7.55
CA PRO A 108 9.31 -4.46 6.81
C PRO A 108 9.92 -3.37 7.68
N LYS A 109 10.88 -2.64 7.14
CA LYS A 109 11.56 -1.52 7.81
C LYS A 109 11.32 -0.23 7.02
N PRO A 110 11.20 0.94 7.69
CA PRO A 110 11.11 2.22 6.99
C PRO A 110 12.35 2.41 6.10
N LEU A 111 12.18 3.01 4.92
CA LEU A 111 13.32 3.41 4.10
C LEU A 111 14.19 4.42 4.88
N LYS A 112 15.50 4.18 4.86
CA LYS A 112 16.51 5.03 5.53
C LYS A 112 16.84 6.27 4.69
N GLY A 113 17.37 7.30 5.35
CA GLY A 113 17.74 8.57 4.72
C GLY A 113 16.59 9.59 4.72
N ALA A 114 16.74 10.69 3.98
CA ALA A 114 15.78 11.79 3.92
C ALA A 114 14.53 11.48 3.05
N ILE A 115 14.06 10.23 3.09
CA ILE A 115 12.93 9.72 2.30
C ILE A 115 11.62 9.81 3.08
N ASN A 116 11.61 9.40 4.34
CA ASN A 116 10.43 9.51 5.19
C ASN A 116 10.55 10.79 6.04
N GLY A 117 9.48 11.57 6.14
CA GLY A 117 9.54 12.87 6.81
C GLY A 117 8.25 13.31 7.48
N LYS A 118 7.96 14.62 7.42
CA LYS A 118 6.79 15.23 8.08
C LYS A 118 5.51 15.22 7.23
N TYR A 119 5.58 14.68 6.02
CA TYR A 119 4.52 14.74 5.02
C TYR A 119 4.11 13.31 4.64
N HIS A 120 3.00 13.14 3.92
CA HIS A 120 2.62 11.82 3.42
C HIS A 120 3.43 11.50 2.18
N GLU A 121 4.17 10.40 2.22
CA GLU A 121 4.77 9.73 1.08
C GLU A 121 3.71 8.86 0.40
N GLY A 122 3.76 8.81 -0.93
CA GLY A 122 2.86 8.03 -1.76
C GLY A 122 3.62 6.95 -2.54
N ALA A 123 3.09 6.63 -3.71
CA ALA A 123 3.68 5.65 -4.61
C ALA A 123 5.11 6.03 -5.03
N ALA A 124 5.95 5.03 -5.24
CA ALA A 124 7.31 5.18 -5.70
C ALA A 124 7.57 4.35 -6.97
N CYS A 125 8.63 4.69 -7.68
CA CYS A 125 9.25 3.86 -8.72
C CYS A 125 10.76 4.13 -8.72
N PHE A 126 11.51 3.27 -9.41
CA PHE A 126 12.97 3.39 -9.53
C PHE A 126 13.36 3.48 -11.01
N ASN A 127 14.50 4.12 -11.28
CA ASN A 127 15.15 4.00 -12.58
C ASN A 127 15.64 2.56 -12.82
N LYS A 128 16.10 2.30 -14.05
CA LYS A 128 16.58 0.98 -14.48
C LYS A 128 17.73 0.47 -13.59
N GLU A 129 18.62 1.35 -13.16
CA GLU A 129 19.78 1.02 -12.34
C GLU A 129 19.41 0.82 -10.85
N GLY A 130 18.22 1.26 -10.43
CA GLY A 130 17.75 1.14 -9.04
C GLY A 130 18.48 2.04 -8.05
N ASP A 131 19.25 3.02 -8.50
CA ASP A 131 19.97 3.99 -7.67
C ASP A 131 19.23 5.34 -7.55
N VAL A 132 18.20 5.57 -8.37
CA VAL A 132 17.32 6.75 -8.31
C VAL A 132 15.89 6.30 -8.08
N MET A 133 15.27 6.83 -7.03
CA MET A 133 13.86 6.64 -6.70
C MET A 133 13.08 7.91 -6.98
N PHE A 134 11.95 7.79 -7.65
CA PHE A 134 10.94 8.84 -7.79
C PHE A 134 9.73 8.48 -6.93
N PHE A 135 9.18 9.43 -6.19
CA PHE A 135 8.03 9.16 -5.33
C PHE A 135 7.15 10.39 -5.16
N THR A 136 5.86 10.18 -4.95
CA THR A 136 4.94 11.28 -4.65
C THR A 136 5.00 11.65 -3.18
N ARG A 137 4.88 12.94 -2.86
CA ARG A 137 4.75 13.42 -1.49
C ARG A 137 3.91 14.69 -1.46
N ASN A 138 3.14 14.88 -0.39
CA ASN A 138 2.51 16.17 -0.11
C ASN A 138 3.54 17.30 -0.10
N ASN A 139 3.21 18.43 -0.72
CA ASN A 139 4.10 19.58 -0.75
C ASN A 139 4.29 20.20 0.65
N ASN A 140 5.40 20.92 0.82
CA ASN A 140 5.70 21.66 2.05
C ASN A 140 5.23 23.13 2.04
N LYS A 141 4.55 23.57 0.96
CA LYS A 141 4.03 24.93 0.81
C LYS A 141 2.67 25.12 1.47
N GLY A 142 2.09 24.07 2.05
CA GLY A 142 0.79 24.12 2.71
C GLY A 142 -0.38 24.04 1.72
N LYS A 143 -1.49 24.67 2.08
CA LYS A 143 -2.72 24.65 1.29
C LYS A 143 -2.66 25.72 0.19
N ASN A 144 -3.10 25.39 -1.02
CA ASN A 144 -3.28 26.36 -2.11
C ASN A 144 -4.50 27.27 -1.84
N LYS A 145 -4.80 28.19 -2.77
CA LYS A 145 -5.95 29.12 -2.68
C LYS A 145 -7.32 28.43 -2.54
N PHE A 146 -7.39 27.13 -2.84
CA PHE A 146 -8.60 26.30 -2.69
C PHE A 146 -8.59 25.45 -1.40
N GLY A 147 -7.66 25.68 -0.48
CA GLY A 147 -7.56 24.93 0.77
C GLY A 147 -7.00 23.51 0.62
N LYS A 148 -6.44 23.14 -0.54
CA LYS A 148 -5.94 21.78 -0.84
C LYS A 148 -4.42 21.71 -0.72
N VAL A 149 -3.92 20.62 -0.14
CA VAL A 149 -2.48 20.28 -0.19
C VAL A 149 -2.22 19.53 -1.49
N GLU A 150 -1.26 20.00 -2.28
CA GLU A 150 -0.94 19.40 -3.58
C GLU A 150 0.17 18.35 -3.43
N LEU A 151 0.16 17.36 -4.32
CA LEU A 151 1.22 16.36 -4.46
C LEU A 151 2.30 16.86 -5.42
N LYS A 152 3.55 16.50 -5.13
CA LYS A 152 4.69 16.67 -6.05
C LYS A 152 5.46 15.37 -6.17
N ILE A 153 6.21 15.25 -7.26
CA ILE A 153 7.18 14.17 -7.45
C ILE A 153 8.51 14.63 -6.84
N TYR A 154 9.07 13.81 -5.96
CA TYR A 154 10.38 13.97 -5.36
C TYR A 154 11.31 12.88 -5.88
N THR A 155 12.61 13.15 -5.82
CA THR A 155 13.66 12.22 -6.24
C THR A 155 14.61 11.98 -5.09
N ALA A 156 15.03 10.73 -4.89
CA ALA A 156 16.09 10.36 -3.97
C ALA A 156 17.14 9.53 -4.72
N ARG A 157 18.42 9.80 -4.47
CA ARG A 157 19.55 9.04 -5.03
C ARG A 157 20.24 8.26 -3.92
N LEU A 158 20.48 6.98 -4.16
CA LEU A 158 21.27 6.13 -3.27
C LEU A 158 22.71 6.65 -3.21
N LYS A 159 23.20 6.94 -2.01
CA LYS A 159 24.62 7.21 -1.75
C LYS A 159 25.21 6.00 -1.04
N ASN A 160 26.32 5.50 -1.56
CA ASN A 160 27.14 4.48 -0.91
C ASN A 160 27.97 5.12 0.21
#